data_AF-A0A848LPI2-F1
#
_entry.id   AF-A0A848LPI2-F1
#
_cell.length_a   1.000
_cell.length_b   1.000
_cell.length_c   1.000
_cell.angle_alpha   90.00
_cell.angle_beta   90.00
_cell.angle_gamma   90.00
#
_symmetry.space_group_name_H-M   'P 1'
#
loop_
_entity.id
_entity.type
_entity.pdbx_description
1 polymer ?
#
loop_
_entity_poly.entity_id
_entity_poly.type
_entity_poly.pdbx_seq_one_letter_code
_entity_poly.pdbx_strand_id
1 'polypeptide(L)'
;MKTALTIAACLLSMLTYAAPRRMVVASGDCKDAELGSQAKAFLDTLASRPEQDTLSATQFGERLFPQSTQSYEDLQRQLETALDHFYEGRNARAAQATDEALQQITRLPVGETRWKLYVEAQLLHGLNYRSMGKQKESDTAFRNVLRLQPDYELDPDQFAPSVRQSFDKLRRELARTRKVKLTVKSTLPASDVYLDGLKVGQTPLTLDVLAGAYDITLVKGGITSFPRQVQVQGADMPLLIDVAYEGSVSASPFPCLASNDGNDERTLSHAVRLGGTLGVEEVIVVRLERPSSGPKWFAATVLNVEGGQKLREGGFKTQGMEAPDEALSALVDFVTTGRSPSSLVVMNANGKAPWEQPGGSQPGGADLTAPSLLSEGVAETASPRSTSGLRVASYVALGAGVAALGGAGVVRMLAQKDLDALEKRLVNGRILSTDKQALELRNSLSQKGNALTGLLIGGGAAVTAGAVLYLLSPSSAAPPVSLGVAADGDGASATLSGTF
;
A
#
# COMPACT_ATOMS: atom_id res chain seq x y z
N MET A 1 -0.56 -46.42 53.16
CA MET A 1 0.41 -46.66 52.08
C MET A 1 -0.30 -46.50 50.73
N LYS A 2 0.18 -45.57 49.88
CA LYS A 2 0.26 -45.59 48.39
C LYS A 2 -0.98 -46.12 47.63
N THR A 3 -1.63 -45.41 46.71
CA THR A 3 -1.12 -44.57 45.61
C THR A 3 -2.25 -43.71 45.03
N ALA A 4 -1.99 -42.42 44.81
CA ALA A 4 -2.79 -41.56 43.96
C ALA A 4 -2.37 -41.76 42.50
N LEU A 5 -3.33 -42.02 41.61
CA LEU A 5 -3.14 -42.13 40.17
C LEU A 5 -3.56 -40.80 39.53
N THR A 6 -2.60 -39.93 39.24
CA THR A 6 -2.80 -38.71 38.45
C THR A 6 -2.87 -39.06 36.97
N ILE A 7 -4.05 -38.90 36.37
CA ILE A 7 -4.25 -38.92 34.92
C ILE A 7 -3.88 -37.53 34.39
N ALA A 8 -2.71 -37.42 33.77
CA ALA A 8 -2.33 -36.24 33.00
C ALA A 8 -3.01 -36.32 31.63
N ALA A 9 -4.09 -35.54 31.44
CA ALA A 9 -4.70 -35.34 30.14
C ALA A 9 -3.82 -34.35 29.35
N CYS A 10 -3.04 -34.86 28.39
CA CYS A 10 -2.38 -34.06 27.37
C CYS A 10 -3.44 -33.40 26.46
N LEU A 11 -3.78 -32.15 26.76
CA LEU A 11 -4.41 -31.25 25.78
C LEU A 11 -3.35 -30.88 24.74
N LEU A 12 -3.23 -31.70 23.68
CA LEU A 12 -2.62 -31.24 22.44
C LEU A 12 -3.53 -30.15 21.86
N SER A 13 -3.13 -28.89 22.05
CA SER A 13 -3.63 -27.77 21.27
C SER A 13 -3.25 -28.03 19.81
N MET A 14 -4.15 -28.62 19.03
CA MET A 14 -4.05 -28.55 17.58
C MET A 14 -4.16 -27.07 17.22
N LEU A 15 -3.02 -26.45 16.93
CA LEU A 15 -2.99 -25.22 16.15
C LEU A 15 -3.62 -25.59 14.81
N THR A 16 -4.92 -25.37 14.68
CA THR A 16 -5.58 -25.30 13.37
C THR A 16 -4.91 -24.14 12.64
N TYR A 17 -3.90 -24.47 11.82
CA TYR A 17 -3.35 -23.53 10.85
C TYR A 17 -4.51 -23.20 9.91
N ALA A 18 -5.16 -22.05 10.13
CA ALA A 18 -6.12 -21.53 9.18
C ALA A 18 -5.40 -21.36 7.85
N ALA A 19 -6.02 -21.82 6.75
CA ALA A 19 -5.46 -21.60 5.44
C ALA A 19 -5.31 -20.08 5.21
N PRO A 20 -4.21 -19.61 4.62
CA PRO A 20 -4.02 -18.19 4.36
C PRO A 20 -5.13 -17.70 3.45
N ARG A 21 -5.59 -16.46 3.66
CA ARG A 21 -6.60 -15.87 2.79
C ARG A 21 -5.97 -15.53 1.44
N ARG A 22 -6.47 -16.13 0.36
CA ARG A 22 -5.91 -16.03 -1.00
C ARG A 22 -6.79 -15.22 -1.92
N MET A 23 -6.17 -14.62 -2.93
CA MET A 23 -6.89 -14.17 -4.14
C MET A 23 -6.22 -14.71 -5.39
N VAL A 24 -6.99 -14.87 -6.46
CA VAL A 24 -6.46 -15.14 -7.80
C VAL A 24 -6.62 -13.89 -8.64
N VAL A 25 -5.56 -13.48 -9.33
CA VAL A 25 -5.59 -12.39 -10.30
C VAL A 25 -4.88 -12.84 -11.56
N ALA A 26 -5.50 -12.63 -12.71
CA ALA A 26 -4.84 -12.84 -13.99
C ALA A 26 -3.91 -11.68 -14.31
N SER A 27 -2.81 -11.94 -15.01
CA SER A 27 -1.93 -10.91 -15.53
C SER A 27 -1.71 -11.07 -17.03
N GLY A 28 -1.89 -9.99 -17.78
CA GLY A 28 -1.71 -9.94 -19.24
C GLY A 28 -2.69 -8.97 -19.91
N ASP A 29 -3.12 -9.27 -21.13
CA ASP A 29 -4.22 -8.55 -21.77
C ASP A 29 -5.55 -9.02 -21.18
N CYS A 30 -6.22 -8.16 -20.41
CA CYS A 30 -7.49 -8.50 -19.77
C CYS A 30 -8.67 -8.72 -20.75
N LYS A 31 -8.48 -8.43 -22.05
CA LYS A 31 -9.44 -8.75 -23.12
C LYS A 31 -9.18 -10.11 -23.77
N ASP A 32 -8.09 -10.77 -23.42
CA ASP A 32 -7.72 -12.07 -23.93
C ASP A 32 -8.66 -13.16 -23.40
N ALA A 33 -9.45 -13.73 -24.30
CA ALA A 33 -10.45 -14.74 -23.96
C ALA A 33 -9.82 -16.07 -23.48
N GLU A 34 -8.62 -16.43 -23.96
CA GLU A 34 -7.90 -17.64 -23.55
C GLU A 34 -7.42 -17.49 -22.10
N LEU A 35 -6.79 -16.35 -21.78
CA LEU A 35 -6.38 -16.02 -20.41
C LEU A 35 -7.58 -15.98 -19.47
N GLY A 36 -8.66 -15.32 -19.89
CA GLY A 36 -9.86 -15.19 -19.07
C GLY A 36 -10.57 -16.50 -18.76
N SER A 37 -10.71 -17.36 -19.78
CA SER A 37 -11.29 -18.70 -19.64
C SER A 37 -10.49 -19.54 -18.64
N GLN A 38 -9.16 -19.62 -18.82
CA GLN A 38 -8.31 -20.43 -17.96
C GLN A 38 -8.16 -19.85 -16.54
N ALA A 39 -8.09 -18.53 -16.39
CA ALA A 39 -8.06 -17.86 -15.09
C ALA A 39 -9.36 -18.08 -14.30
N LYS A 40 -10.52 -18.01 -14.97
CA LYS A 40 -11.81 -18.33 -14.37
C LYS A 40 -11.87 -19.79 -13.93
N ALA A 41 -11.50 -20.72 -14.80
CA ALA A 41 -11.47 -22.15 -14.46
C ALA A 41 -10.56 -22.43 -13.27
N PHE A 42 -9.40 -21.78 -13.19
CA PHE A 42 -8.48 -21.88 -12.05
C PHE A 42 -9.12 -21.38 -10.75
N LEU A 43 -9.75 -20.19 -10.77
CA LEU A 43 -10.43 -19.64 -9.60
C LEU A 43 -11.60 -20.52 -9.16
N ASP A 44 -12.42 -21.01 -10.09
CA ASP A 44 -13.56 -21.88 -9.80
C ASP A 44 -13.09 -23.21 -9.18
N THR A 45 -11.99 -23.78 -9.70
CA THR A 45 -11.35 -24.99 -9.14
C THR A 45 -10.81 -24.75 -7.73
N LEU A 46 -10.12 -23.63 -7.50
CA LEU A 46 -9.63 -23.27 -6.17
C LEU A 46 -10.79 -23.04 -5.18
N ALA A 47 -11.85 -22.34 -5.59
CA ALA A 47 -13.00 -22.02 -4.75
C ALA A 47 -13.86 -23.24 -4.41
N SER A 48 -13.81 -24.31 -5.22
CA SER A 48 -14.50 -25.58 -4.94
C SER A 48 -13.91 -26.34 -3.75
N ARG A 49 -12.76 -25.93 -3.23
CA ARG A 49 -12.03 -26.59 -2.14
C ARG A 49 -12.41 -25.98 -0.78
N PRO A 50 -13.14 -26.71 0.09
CA PRO A 50 -13.70 -26.14 1.32
C PRO A 50 -12.65 -25.72 2.35
N GLU A 51 -11.43 -26.26 2.27
CA GLU A 51 -10.33 -25.92 3.17
C GLU A 51 -9.58 -24.64 2.78
N GLN A 52 -9.93 -24.02 1.64
CA GLN A 52 -9.28 -22.80 1.13
C GLN A 52 -10.11 -21.56 1.47
N ASP A 53 -9.49 -20.55 2.07
CA ASP A 53 -10.09 -19.21 2.19
C ASP A 53 -9.72 -18.39 0.95
N THR A 54 -10.60 -18.37 -0.06
CA THR A 54 -10.37 -17.68 -1.34
C THR A 54 -11.35 -16.53 -1.52
N LEU A 55 -10.84 -15.35 -1.85
CA LEU A 55 -11.65 -14.19 -2.24
C LEU A 55 -12.33 -14.47 -3.58
N SER A 56 -13.67 -14.45 -3.61
CA SER A 56 -14.43 -14.67 -4.85
C SER A 56 -14.33 -13.48 -5.80
N ALA A 57 -14.58 -13.70 -7.10
CA ALA A 57 -14.61 -12.62 -8.10
C ALA A 57 -15.65 -11.53 -7.75
N THR A 58 -16.81 -11.93 -7.20
CA THR A 58 -17.83 -10.98 -6.72
C THR A 58 -17.33 -10.16 -5.54
N GLN A 59 -16.67 -10.78 -4.55
CA GLN A 59 -16.11 -10.06 -3.41
C GLN A 59 -14.97 -9.12 -3.84
N PHE A 60 -14.16 -9.53 -4.81
CA PHE A 60 -13.14 -8.69 -5.44
C PHE A 60 -13.78 -7.45 -6.08
N GLY A 61 -14.82 -7.65 -6.90
CA GLY A 61 -15.59 -6.58 -7.53
C GLY A 61 -16.22 -5.62 -6.52
N GLU A 62 -16.91 -6.13 -5.50
CA GLU A 62 -17.56 -5.31 -4.47
C GLU A 62 -16.57 -4.46 -3.66
N ARG A 63 -15.35 -4.95 -3.42
CA ARG A 63 -14.33 -4.20 -2.66
C ARG A 63 -13.69 -3.08 -3.45
N LEU A 64 -13.39 -3.29 -4.73
CA LEU A 64 -12.64 -2.34 -5.56
C LEU A 64 -13.53 -1.47 -6.46
N PHE A 65 -14.69 -1.99 -6.84
CA PHE A 65 -15.62 -1.37 -7.78
C PHE A 65 -17.07 -1.48 -7.28
N PRO A 66 -17.39 -1.06 -6.04
CA PRO A 66 -18.73 -1.16 -5.50
C PRO A 66 -19.71 -0.44 -6.44
N GLN A 67 -20.74 -1.16 -6.86
CA GLN A 67 -21.81 -0.61 -7.68
C GLN A 67 -23.08 -0.47 -6.84
N SER A 68 -23.88 0.54 -7.15
CA SER A 68 -25.24 0.62 -6.62
C SER A 68 -26.07 -0.52 -7.20
N THR A 69 -26.86 -1.18 -6.36
CA THR A 69 -27.86 -2.16 -6.84
C THR A 69 -29.14 -1.48 -7.35
N GLN A 70 -29.26 -0.16 -7.16
CA GLN A 70 -30.41 0.64 -7.55
C GLN A 70 -30.01 1.72 -8.56
N SER A 71 -30.92 2.04 -9.47
CA SER A 71 -30.75 3.17 -10.41
C SER A 71 -30.92 4.52 -9.72
N TYR A 72 -30.57 5.60 -10.42
CA TYR A 72 -30.82 6.96 -9.94
C TYR A 72 -32.32 7.18 -9.69
N GLU A 73 -33.17 6.72 -10.61
CA GLU A 73 -34.63 6.88 -10.56
C GLU A 73 -35.26 6.07 -9.42
N ASP A 74 -34.74 4.87 -9.13
CA ASP A 74 -35.21 4.07 -8.00
C ASP A 74 -34.86 4.72 -6.67
N LEU A 75 -33.63 5.26 -6.55
CA LEU A 75 -33.20 5.98 -5.35
C LEU A 75 -33.98 7.27 -5.14
N GLN A 76 -34.28 8.00 -6.20
CA GLN A 76 -35.14 9.18 -6.11
C GLN A 76 -36.54 8.80 -5.60
N ARG A 77 -37.16 7.76 -6.15
CA ARG A 77 -38.47 7.26 -5.69
C ARG A 77 -38.42 6.79 -4.23
N GLN A 78 -37.31 6.18 -3.81
CA GLN A 78 -37.10 5.77 -2.42
C GLN A 78 -37.02 6.98 -1.48
N LEU A 79 -36.34 8.08 -1.87
CA LEU A 79 -36.30 9.32 -1.09
C LEU A 79 -37.66 10.01 -1.03
N GLU A 80 -38.43 10.03 -2.12
CA GLU A 80 -39.82 10.52 -2.15
C GLU A 80 -40.69 9.73 -1.15
N THR A 81 -40.56 8.40 -1.14
CA THR A 81 -41.27 7.53 -0.18
C THR A 81 -40.84 7.80 1.27
N ALA A 82 -39.55 8.05 1.50
CA ALA A 82 -39.03 8.41 2.82
C ALA A 82 -39.55 9.79 3.28
N LEU A 83 -39.72 10.74 2.35
CA LEU A 83 -40.32 12.04 2.61
C LEU A 83 -41.80 11.92 2.98
N ASP A 84 -42.56 11.06 2.31
CA ASP A 84 -43.95 10.75 2.70
C ASP A 84 -44.03 10.20 4.12
N HIS A 85 -43.13 9.26 4.47
CA HIS A 85 -43.02 8.75 5.84
C HIS A 85 -42.75 9.86 6.86
N PHE A 86 -41.92 10.86 6.53
CA PHE A 86 -41.67 12.00 7.40
C PHE A 86 -42.95 12.84 7.61
N TYR A 87 -43.67 13.18 6.54
CA TYR A 87 -44.91 13.96 6.64
C TYR A 87 -46.03 13.25 7.40
N GLU A 88 -46.07 11.92 7.34
CA GLU A 88 -46.99 11.09 8.13
C GLU A 88 -46.54 10.92 9.60
N GLY A 89 -45.46 11.59 10.02
CA GLY A 89 -44.91 11.49 11.38
C GLY A 89 -44.18 10.18 11.68
N ARG A 90 -43.97 9.32 10.68
CA ARG A 90 -43.23 8.04 10.81
C ARG A 90 -41.71 8.25 10.72
N ASN A 91 -41.20 9.18 11.53
CA ASN A 91 -39.81 9.67 11.46
C ASN A 91 -38.75 8.57 11.56
N ALA A 92 -38.97 7.52 12.37
CA ALA A 92 -38.04 6.40 12.48
C ALA A 92 -37.92 5.58 11.19
N ARG A 93 -39.05 5.37 10.50
CA ARG A 93 -39.06 4.68 9.19
C ARG A 93 -38.45 5.56 8.10
N ALA A 94 -38.77 6.85 8.12
CA ALA A 94 -38.19 7.82 7.21
C ALA A 94 -36.65 7.88 7.35
N ALA A 95 -36.14 7.94 8.58
CA ALA A 95 -34.70 7.89 8.85
C ALA A 95 -34.06 6.61 8.31
N GLN A 96 -34.63 5.43 8.63
CA GLN A 96 -34.11 4.16 8.12
C GLN A 96 -34.09 4.10 6.58
N ALA A 97 -35.19 4.48 5.93
CA ALA A 97 -35.27 4.51 4.47
C ALA A 97 -34.26 5.48 3.84
N THR A 98 -34.00 6.61 4.51
CA THR A 98 -32.99 7.59 4.09
C THR A 98 -31.57 7.04 4.25
N ASP A 99 -31.27 6.34 5.34
CA ASP A 99 -29.97 5.70 5.58
C ASP A 99 -29.66 4.63 4.52
N GLU A 100 -30.65 3.78 4.21
CA GLU A 100 -30.54 2.77 3.15
C GLU A 100 -30.29 3.42 1.77
N ALA A 101 -31.00 4.52 1.48
CA ALA A 101 -30.77 5.28 0.25
C ALA A 101 -29.36 5.88 0.20
N LEU A 102 -28.88 6.50 1.28
CA LEU A 102 -27.52 7.07 1.36
C LEU A 102 -26.45 6.02 1.08
N GLN A 103 -26.60 4.81 1.61
CA GLN A 103 -25.66 3.71 1.35
C GLN A 103 -25.57 3.34 -0.13
N GLN A 104 -26.67 3.40 -0.87
CA GLN A 104 -26.69 3.13 -2.32
C GLN A 104 -26.23 4.34 -3.14
N ILE A 105 -26.61 5.56 -2.75
CA ILE A 105 -26.18 6.82 -3.38
C ILE A 105 -24.65 6.91 -3.39
N THR A 106 -23.98 6.52 -2.29
CA THR A 106 -22.51 6.53 -2.22
C THR A 106 -21.83 5.54 -3.18
N ARG A 107 -22.58 4.58 -3.74
CA ARG A 107 -22.10 3.61 -4.74
C ARG A 107 -22.47 3.98 -6.17
N LEU A 108 -23.27 5.03 -6.38
CA LEU A 108 -23.51 5.57 -7.71
C LEU A 108 -22.21 6.16 -8.30
N PRO A 109 -22.08 6.20 -9.64
CA PRO A 109 -21.00 6.94 -10.29
C PRO A 109 -20.92 8.38 -9.76
N VAL A 110 -19.70 8.87 -9.53
CA VAL A 110 -19.47 10.25 -9.07
C VAL A 110 -19.90 11.25 -10.14
N GLY A 111 -20.43 12.40 -9.71
CA GLY A 111 -21.01 13.37 -10.62
C GLY A 111 -22.14 14.17 -9.98
N GLU A 112 -22.63 15.14 -10.75
CA GLU A 112 -23.67 16.07 -10.31
C GLU A 112 -24.99 15.35 -9.94
N THR A 113 -25.37 14.32 -10.70
CA THR A 113 -26.58 13.52 -10.44
C THR A 113 -26.52 12.81 -9.09
N ARG A 114 -25.42 12.09 -8.81
CA ARG A 114 -25.19 11.48 -7.49
C ARG A 114 -25.17 12.53 -6.39
N TRP A 115 -24.48 13.65 -6.61
CA TRP A 115 -24.39 14.71 -5.60
C TRP A 115 -25.75 15.30 -5.26
N LYS A 116 -26.62 15.50 -6.25
CA LYS A 116 -28.00 15.99 -6.03
C LYS A 116 -28.79 15.06 -5.10
N LEU A 117 -28.78 13.75 -5.36
CA LEU A 117 -29.42 12.76 -4.48
C LEU A 117 -28.80 12.75 -3.08
N TYR A 118 -27.48 12.87 -3.00
CA TYR A 118 -26.78 12.92 -1.71
C TYR A 118 -27.24 14.13 -0.88
N VAL A 119 -27.33 15.32 -1.49
CA VAL A 119 -27.82 16.52 -0.81
C VAL A 119 -29.26 16.35 -0.36
N GLU A 120 -30.15 15.89 -1.24
CA GLU A 120 -31.56 15.64 -0.91
C GLU A 120 -31.70 14.68 0.28
N ALA A 121 -30.97 13.56 0.25
CA ALA A 121 -30.96 12.60 1.34
C ALA A 121 -30.40 13.18 2.65
N GLN A 122 -29.31 13.96 2.61
CA GLN A 122 -28.76 14.62 3.81
C GLN A 122 -29.73 15.65 4.39
N LEU A 123 -30.44 16.41 3.56
CA LEU A 123 -31.43 17.38 4.03
C LEU A 123 -32.63 16.67 4.68
N LEU A 124 -33.15 15.62 4.04
CA LEU A 124 -34.23 14.80 4.61
C LEU A 124 -33.80 14.12 5.93
N HIS A 125 -32.58 13.60 5.98
CA HIS A 125 -31.99 13.03 7.20
C HIS A 125 -31.89 14.08 8.32
N GLY A 126 -31.45 15.30 7.97
CA GLY A 126 -31.42 16.45 8.86
C GLY A 126 -32.79 16.81 9.42
N LEU A 127 -33.83 16.82 8.60
CA LEU A 127 -35.21 17.07 9.01
C LEU A 127 -35.76 15.97 9.93
N ASN A 128 -35.58 14.70 9.54
CA ASN A 128 -35.98 13.53 10.32
C ASN A 128 -35.38 13.54 11.72
N TYR A 129 -34.09 13.86 11.84
CA TYR A 129 -33.48 13.92 13.16
C TYR A 129 -33.96 15.09 14.02
N ARG A 130 -34.33 16.24 13.42
CA ARG A 130 -34.94 17.33 14.19
C ARG A 130 -36.29 16.93 14.76
N SER A 131 -37.14 16.28 13.97
CA SER A 131 -38.45 15.83 14.44
C SER A 131 -38.34 14.76 15.55
N MET A 132 -37.24 14.02 15.58
CA MET A 132 -36.91 13.05 16.64
C MET A 132 -36.19 13.67 17.85
N GLY A 133 -35.93 14.98 17.88
CA GLY A 133 -35.17 15.64 18.95
C GLY A 133 -33.65 15.40 18.94
N LYS A 134 -33.14 14.75 17.88
CA LYS A 134 -31.72 14.40 17.69
C LYS A 134 -30.95 15.52 17.01
N GLN A 135 -30.75 16.63 17.73
CA GLN A 135 -30.19 17.85 17.12
C GLN A 135 -28.76 17.70 16.61
N LYS A 136 -27.91 16.90 17.30
CA LYS A 136 -26.51 16.72 16.90
C LYS A 136 -26.41 15.96 15.57
N GLU A 137 -27.23 14.94 15.41
CA GLU A 137 -27.31 14.13 14.21
C GLU A 137 -27.89 14.93 13.05
N SER A 138 -28.89 15.78 13.30
CA SER A 138 -29.39 16.74 12.31
C SER A 138 -28.31 17.70 11.84
N ASP A 139 -27.59 18.34 12.77
CA ASP A 139 -26.52 19.28 12.45
C ASP A 139 -25.40 18.56 11.68
N THR A 140 -25.12 17.29 11.99
CA THR A 140 -24.15 16.48 11.24
C THR A 140 -24.59 16.28 9.79
N ALA A 141 -25.86 15.96 9.55
CA ALA A 141 -26.39 15.81 8.19
C ALA A 141 -26.31 17.12 7.39
N PHE A 142 -26.67 18.25 8.00
CA PHE A 142 -26.53 19.56 7.36
C PHE A 142 -25.06 19.97 7.13
N ARG A 143 -24.15 19.61 8.05
CA ARG A 143 -22.70 19.82 7.86
C ARG A 143 -22.18 19.05 6.65
N ASN A 144 -22.71 17.86 6.38
CA ASN A 144 -22.28 17.07 5.23
C ASN A 144 -22.53 17.75 3.89
N VAL A 145 -23.55 18.62 3.80
CA VAL A 145 -23.82 19.48 2.62
C VAL A 145 -22.91 20.70 2.65
N LEU A 146 -22.92 21.45 3.75
CA LEU A 146 -22.22 22.74 3.86
C LEU A 146 -20.70 22.63 3.80
N ARG A 147 -20.11 21.48 4.14
CA ARG A 147 -18.65 21.27 4.11
C ARG A 147 -18.07 21.31 2.69
N LEU A 148 -18.89 21.01 1.67
CA LEU A 148 -18.51 21.05 0.26
C LEU A 148 -19.23 22.17 -0.52
N GLN A 149 -20.42 22.59 -0.06
CA GLN A 149 -21.19 23.71 -0.62
C GLN A 149 -21.51 24.74 0.47
N PRO A 150 -20.54 25.60 0.85
CA PRO A 150 -20.75 26.57 1.92
C PRO A 150 -21.83 27.61 1.62
N ASP A 151 -22.12 27.83 0.33
CA ASP A 151 -23.11 28.79 -0.15
C ASP A 151 -24.48 28.14 -0.42
N TYR A 152 -24.69 26.86 -0.05
CA TYR A 152 -25.97 26.20 -0.22
C TYR A 152 -27.07 26.91 0.58
N GLU A 153 -28.23 27.13 -0.04
CA GLU A 153 -29.38 27.78 0.58
C GLU A 153 -30.58 26.83 0.61
N LEU A 154 -31.25 26.78 1.75
CA LEU A 154 -32.48 26.00 1.91
C LEU A 154 -33.66 26.75 1.30
N ASP A 155 -34.46 26.04 0.49
CA ASP A 155 -35.67 26.55 -0.12
C ASP A 155 -36.68 27.02 0.97
N PRO A 156 -37.09 28.30 0.98
CA PRO A 156 -38.07 28.81 1.94
C PRO A 156 -39.42 28.11 1.92
N ASP A 157 -39.82 27.55 0.76
CA ASP A 157 -41.11 26.88 0.58
C ASP A 157 -41.07 25.44 1.13
N GLN A 158 -39.89 24.83 1.17
CA GLN A 158 -39.70 23.45 1.65
C GLN A 158 -39.25 23.39 3.12
N PHE A 159 -38.58 24.43 3.63
CA PHE A 159 -37.95 24.42 4.95
C PHE A 159 -38.50 25.50 5.90
N ALA A 160 -38.98 25.06 7.07
CA ALA A 160 -39.49 25.94 8.12
C ALA A 160 -38.45 27.00 8.57
N PRO A 161 -38.87 28.22 8.95
CA PRO A 161 -37.95 29.30 9.32
C PRO A 161 -36.92 28.93 10.40
N SER A 162 -37.31 28.13 11.40
CA SER A 162 -36.41 27.67 12.48
C SER A 162 -35.31 26.73 11.99
N VAL A 163 -35.60 25.88 11.00
CA VAL A 163 -34.63 24.99 10.37
C VAL A 163 -33.63 25.82 9.57
N ARG A 164 -34.12 26.76 8.76
CA ARG A 164 -33.28 27.68 7.97
C ARG A 164 -32.36 28.52 8.86
N GLN A 165 -32.88 29.09 9.94
CA GLN A 165 -32.06 29.82 10.93
C GLN A 165 -30.96 28.94 11.55
N SER A 166 -31.26 27.67 11.86
CA SER A 166 -30.28 26.73 12.41
C SER A 166 -29.21 26.36 11.38
N PHE A 167 -29.62 26.12 10.13
CA PHE A 167 -28.72 25.84 9.01
C PHE A 167 -27.76 27.03 8.74
N ASP A 168 -28.29 28.25 8.76
CA ASP A 168 -27.49 29.48 8.63
C ASP A 168 -26.52 29.69 9.78
N LYS A 169 -26.95 29.36 11.00
CA LYS A 169 -26.07 29.38 12.17
C LYS A 169 -24.90 28.41 11.97
N LEU A 170 -25.19 27.19 11.53
CA LEU A 170 -24.18 26.18 11.24
C LEU A 170 -23.22 26.62 10.14
N ARG A 171 -23.73 27.20 9.03
CA ARG A 171 -22.91 27.80 7.96
C ARG A 171 -21.90 28.82 8.51
N ARG A 172 -22.34 29.71 9.40
CA ARG A 172 -21.46 30.70 10.05
C ARG A 172 -20.42 30.08 10.98
N GLU A 173 -20.77 29.01 11.69
CA GLU A 173 -19.83 28.26 12.54
C GLU A 173 -18.75 27.57 11.71
N LEU A 174 -19.14 26.91 10.62
CA LEU A 174 -18.21 26.24 9.70
C LEU A 174 -17.26 27.23 9.01
N ALA A 175 -17.75 28.42 8.63
CA ALA A 175 -16.92 29.46 8.02
C ALA A 175 -15.77 29.94 8.95
N ARG A 176 -15.93 29.81 10.27
CA ARG A 176 -14.93 30.19 11.28
C ARG A 176 -14.07 29.01 11.73
N THR A 177 -14.41 27.79 11.31
CA THR A 177 -13.70 26.58 11.69
C THR A 177 -12.36 26.53 10.96
N ARG A 178 -11.31 26.09 11.65
CA ARG A 178 -10.00 25.90 11.03
C ARG A 178 -10.11 24.86 9.92
N LYS A 179 -9.60 25.21 8.74
CA LYS A 179 -9.53 24.32 7.60
C LYS A 179 -8.19 23.57 7.56
N VAL A 180 -8.20 22.43 6.89
CA VAL A 180 -7.04 21.60 6.56
C VAL A 180 -6.74 21.79 5.09
N LYS A 181 -5.47 22.00 4.75
CA LYS A 181 -5.02 22.06 3.37
C LYS A 181 -4.91 20.64 2.82
N LEU A 182 -5.81 20.25 1.93
CA LEU A 182 -5.80 18.96 1.26
C LEU A 182 -5.12 19.09 -0.11
N THR A 183 -3.99 18.41 -0.30
CA THR A 183 -3.29 18.38 -1.59
C THR A 183 -3.46 17.02 -2.24
N VAL A 184 -4.08 16.96 -3.41
CA VAL A 184 -4.35 15.73 -4.15
C VAL A 184 -3.50 15.70 -5.43
N LYS A 185 -2.69 14.66 -5.57
CA LYS A 185 -1.86 14.38 -6.75
C LYS A 185 -2.26 13.03 -7.35
N SER A 186 -2.02 12.89 -8.65
CA SER A 186 -2.30 11.69 -9.42
C SER A 186 -1.10 11.29 -10.27
N THR A 187 -0.92 9.99 -10.52
CA THR A 187 0.02 9.51 -11.55
C THR A 187 -0.45 9.80 -12.97
N LEU A 188 -1.76 10.03 -13.18
CA LEU A 188 -2.31 10.53 -14.44
C LEU A 188 -2.59 12.05 -14.35
N PRO A 189 -2.01 12.88 -15.23
CA PRO A 189 -2.16 14.33 -15.16
C PRO A 189 -3.60 14.76 -15.46
N ALA A 190 -4.06 15.86 -14.85
CA ALA A 190 -5.39 16.43 -15.05
C ALA A 190 -6.52 15.39 -14.87
N SER A 191 -6.43 14.58 -13.81
CA SER A 191 -7.52 13.70 -13.36
C SER A 191 -8.53 14.53 -12.57
N ASP A 192 -9.83 14.39 -12.88
CA ASP A 192 -10.92 15.04 -12.14
C ASP A 192 -10.95 14.50 -10.70
N VAL A 193 -11.07 15.39 -9.72
CA VAL A 193 -11.12 15.06 -8.29
C VAL A 193 -12.53 15.27 -7.78
N TYR A 194 -13.06 14.24 -7.13
CA TYR A 194 -14.37 14.25 -6.49
C TYR A 194 -14.23 14.02 -4.99
N LEU A 195 -14.92 14.83 -4.18
CA LEU A 195 -15.11 14.63 -2.76
C LEU A 195 -16.57 14.32 -2.49
N ASP A 196 -16.86 13.18 -1.87
CA ASP A 196 -18.21 12.69 -1.55
C ASP A 196 -19.15 12.62 -2.76
N GLY A 197 -18.58 12.54 -3.97
CA GLY A 197 -19.29 12.53 -5.24
C GLY A 197 -19.41 13.90 -5.94
N LEU A 198 -19.07 15.01 -5.28
CA LEU A 198 -19.01 16.35 -5.87
C LEU A 198 -17.66 16.59 -6.55
N LYS A 199 -17.66 17.07 -7.80
CA LYS A 199 -16.44 17.48 -8.49
C LYS A 199 -15.87 18.77 -7.88
N VAL A 200 -14.64 18.72 -7.38
CA VAL A 200 -13.99 19.87 -6.72
C VAL A 200 -12.82 20.47 -7.51
N GLY A 201 -12.37 19.80 -8.57
CA GLY A 201 -11.28 20.29 -9.42
C GLY A 201 -10.56 19.20 -10.19
N GLN A 202 -9.31 19.46 -10.57
CA GLN A 202 -8.44 18.53 -11.29
C GLN A 202 -7.05 18.48 -10.65
N THR A 203 -6.39 17.32 -10.73
CA THR A 203 -5.02 17.13 -10.21
C THR A 203 -3.96 17.83 -11.08
N PRO A 204 -2.90 18.40 -10.48
CA PRO A 204 -2.68 18.55 -9.03
C PRO A 204 -3.63 19.59 -8.42
N LEU A 205 -4.31 19.23 -7.33
CA LEU A 205 -5.29 20.07 -6.66
C LEU A 205 -4.83 20.40 -5.25
N THR A 206 -5.06 21.63 -4.80
CA THR A 206 -4.91 22.02 -3.40
C THR A 206 -6.13 22.84 -3.02
N LEU A 207 -6.83 22.41 -1.97
CA LEU A 207 -8.00 23.12 -1.45
C LEU A 207 -8.05 23.06 0.07
N ASP A 208 -8.68 24.08 0.66
CA ASP A 208 -8.93 24.13 2.11
C ASP A 208 -10.29 23.51 2.43
N VAL A 209 -10.28 22.38 3.13
CA VAL A 209 -11.48 21.64 3.54
C VAL A 209 -11.61 21.61 5.06
N LEU A 210 -12.79 21.29 5.56
CA LEU A 210 -12.95 21.04 6.99
C LEU A 210 -12.31 19.70 7.36
N ALA A 211 -11.89 19.55 8.62
CA ALA A 211 -11.46 18.23 9.12
C ALA A 211 -12.67 17.27 9.16
N GLY A 212 -12.48 16.03 8.74
CA GLY A 212 -13.56 15.05 8.64
C GLY A 212 -13.23 13.89 7.71
N ALA A 213 -14.13 12.92 7.64
CA ALA A 213 -14.05 11.84 6.67
C ALA A 213 -14.59 12.30 5.31
N TYR A 214 -13.84 12.03 4.25
CA TYR A 214 -14.22 12.31 2.86
C TYR A 214 -14.05 11.06 2.02
N ASP A 215 -15.02 10.76 1.18
CA ASP A 215 -14.84 9.78 0.12
C ASP A 215 -14.17 10.46 -1.08
N ILE A 216 -12.99 10.00 -1.46
CA ILE A 216 -12.17 10.62 -2.51
C ILE A 216 -12.10 9.72 -3.74
N THR A 217 -12.57 10.22 -4.87
CA THR A 217 -12.54 9.51 -6.14
C THR A 217 -11.88 10.38 -7.20
N LEU A 218 -10.95 9.78 -7.96
CA LEU A 218 -10.35 10.41 -9.14
C LEU A 218 -10.89 9.74 -10.40
N VAL A 219 -11.17 10.56 -11.42
CA VAL A 219 -11.63 10.08 -12.73
C VAL A 219 -10.75 10.64 -13.83
N LYS A 220 -10.28 9.78 -14.74
CA LYS A 220 -9.52 10.18 -15.93
C LYS A 220 -9.88 9.28 -17.11
N GLY A 221 -10.48 9.85 -18.16
CA GLY A 221 -10.68 9.14 -19.43
C GLY A 221 -11.41 7.79 -19.30
N GLY A 222 -12.42 7.73 -18.42
CA GLY A 222 -13.18 6.49 -18.13
C GLY A 222 -12.56 5.60 -17.04
N ILE A 223 -11.34 5.87 -16.60
CA ILE A 223 -10.72 5.20 -15.45
C ILE A 223 -11.19 5.89 -14.17
N THR A 224 -11.72 5.11 -13.24
CA THR A 224 -12.11 5.57 -11.91
C THR A 224 -11.19 4.92 -10.88
N SER A 225 -10.63 5.72 -9.99
CA SER A 225 -9.81 5.23 -8.87
C SER A 225 -10.64 4.36 -7.92
N PHE A 226 -9.99 3.48 -7.16
CA PHE A 226 -10.67 2.73 -6.10
C PHE A 226 -11.35 3.67 -5.09
N PRO A 227 -12.52 3.26 -4.54
CA PRO A 227 -13.16 4.00 -3.47
C PRO A 227 -12.22 4.04 -2.27
N ARG A 228 -12.00 5.23 -1.74
CA ARG A 228 -11.23 5.40 -0.51
C ARG A 228 -11.88 6.46 0.35
N GLN A 229 -12.03 6.13 1.62
CA GLN A 229 -12.38 7.10 2.63
C GLN A 229 -11.09 7.61 3.27
N VAL A 230 -10.96 8.93 3.34
CA VAL A 230 -9.77 9.59 3.88
C VAL A 230 -10.18 10.43 5.07
N GLN A 231 -9.51 10.21 6.20
CA GLN A 231 -9.69 11.04 7.40
C GLN A 231 -8.83 12.30 7.28
N VAL A 232 -9.44 13.41 6.88
CA VAL A 232 -8.77 14.69 6.76
C VAL A 232 -8.58 15.34 8.13
N GLN A 233 -7.33 15.58 8.49
CA GLN A 233 -6.92 16.09 9.81
C GLN A 233 -5.56 16.78 9.74
N GLY A 234 -5.19 17.51 10.80
CA GLY A 234 -3.93 18.25 10.86
C GLY A 234 -4.00 19.60 10.16
N ALA A 235 -2.86 20.10 9.70
CA ALA A 235 -2.77 21.38 8.98
C ALA A 235 -2.64 21.19 7.47
N ASP A 236 -1.88 20.18 7.04
CA ASP A 236 -1.63 19.83 5.64
C ASP A 236 -1.74 18.32 5.49
N MET A 237 -2.48 17.87 4.48
CA MET A 237 -2.68 16.47 4.15
C MET A 237 -2.39 16.22 2.66
N PRO A 238 -1.18 15.73 2.33
CA PRO A 238 -0.87 15.33 0.97
C PRO A 238 -1.40 13.92 0.68
N LEU A 239 -2.04 13.75 -0.47
CA LEU A 239 -2.53 12.48 -0.98
C LEU A 239 -2.03 12.26 -2.40
N LEU A 240 -1.39 11.12 -2.64
CA LEU A 240 -1.00 10.67 -3.98
C LEU A 240 -1.81 9.42 -4.31
N ILE A 241 -2.54 9.47 -5.42
CA ILE A 241 -3.34 8.35 -5.91
C ILE A 241 -2.76 7.88 -7.23
N ASP A 242 -2.51 6.57 -7.32
CA ASP A 242 -1.93 5.97 -8.51
C ASP A 242 -3.04 5.49 -9.46
N VAL A 243 -3.68 6.44 -10.13
CA VAL A 243 -4.79 6.15 -11.05
C VAL A 243 -4.34 5.26 -12.23
N ALA A 244 -3.07 5.34 -12.64
CA ALA A 244 -2.51 4.48 -13.67
C ALA A 244 -2.48 3.00 -13.23
N TYR A 245 -2.01 2.73 -12.02
CA TYR A 245 -2.05 1.39 -11.42
C TYR A 245 -3.50 0.92 -11.21
N GLU A 246 -4.35 1.72 -10.58
CA GLU A 246 -5.72 1.30 -10.27
C GLU A 246 -6.55 1.05 -11.53
N GLY A 247 -6.33 1.85 -12.58
CA GLY A 247 -6.93 1.64 -13.90
C GLY A 247 -6.40 0.43 -14.67
N SER A 248 -5.30 -0.19 -14.23
CA SER A 248 -4.84 -1.46 -14.77
C SER A 248 -5.59 -2.66 -14.17
N VAL A 249 -6.37 -2.46 -13.11
CA VAL A 249 -7.12 -3.53 -12.46
C VAL A 249 -8.54 -3.58 -13.02
N SER A 250 -9.02 -4.76 -13.37
CA SER A 250 -10.42 -5.01 -13.74
C SER A 250 -11.00 -6.18 -12.96
N ALA A 251 -12.30 -6.13 -12.69
CA ALA A 251 -13.05 -7.23 -12.05
C ALA A 251 -13.84 -8.09 -13.03
N SER A 252 -14.10 -7.58 -14.25
CA SER A 252 -14.93 -8.23 -15.26
C SER A 252 -14.13 -8.47 -16.55
N PRO A 253 -14.27 -9.64 -17.20
CA PRO A 253 -15.10 -10.78 -16.77
C PRO A 253 -14.49 -11.61 -15.61
N PHE A 254 -13.26 -11.31 -15.22
CA PHE A 254 -12.53 -11.94 -14.11
C PHE A 254 -11.58 -10.90 -13.47
N PRO A 255 -11.12 -11.11 -12.23
CA PRO A 255 -10.06 -10.32 -11.62
C PRO A 255 -8.79 -10.35 -12.48
N CYS A 256 -8.40 -9.21 -13.02
CA CYS A 256 -7.26 -9.08 -13.92
C CYS A 256 -6.44 -7.82 -13.63
N LEU A 257 -5.13 -7.94 -13.81
CA LEU A 257 -4.15 -6.88 -13.77
C LEU A 257 -3.54 -6.77 -15.17
N ALA A 258 -3.86 -5.67 -15.86
CA ALA A 258 -3.36 -5.41 -17.20
C ALA A 258 -1.84 -5.21 -17.16
N SER A 259 -1.11 -6.01 -17.95
CA SER A 259 0.33 -5.90 -18.12
C SER A 259 0.65 -5.87 -19.61
N ASN A 260 1.19 -4.74 -20.08
CA ASN A 260 1.45 -4.48 -21.50
C ASN A 260 2.94 -4.39 -21.83
N ASP A 261 3.80 -4.24 -20.81
CA ASP A 261 5.24 -4.00 -20.96
C ASP A 261 6.08 -5.26 -20.77
N GLY A 262 5.46 -6.39 -20.42
CA GLY A 262 6.16 -7.66 -20.15
C GLY A 262 7.11 -7.57 -18.95
N ASN A 263 6.97 -6.54 -18.10
CA ASN A 263 7.81 -6.36 -16.92
C ASN A 263 7.23 -7.15 -15.74
N ASP A 264 7.65 -8.40 -15.65
CA ASP A 264 7.22 -9.33 -14.60
C ASP A 264 7.42 -8.75 -13.19
N GLU A 265 8.56 -8.11 -12.91
CA GLU A 265 8.84 -7.56 -11.57
C GLU A 265 7.84 -6.48 -11.18
N ARG A 266 7.51 -5.58 -12.12
CA ARG A 266 6.48 -4.56 -11.93
C ARG A 266 5.11 -5.19 -11.72
N THR A 267 4.73 -6.16 -12.56
CA THR A 267 3.46 -6.89 -12.43
C THR A 267 3.33 -7.57 -11.07
N LEU A 268 4.36 -8.26 -10.60
CA LEU A 268 4.33 -8.93 -9.29
C LEU A 268 4.24 -7.90 -8.16
N SER A 269 4.93 -6.75 -8.25
CA SER A 269 4.81 -5.67 -7.26
C SER A 269 3.40 -5.07 -7.21
N HIS A 270 2.76 -4.90 -8.37
CA HIS A 270 1.37 -4.47 -8.50
C HIS A 270 0.40 -5.50 -7.91
N ALA A 271 0.65 -6.79 -8.13
CA ALA A 271 -0.16 -7.86 -7.56
C ALA A 271 -0.07 -7.91 -6.03
N VAL A 272 1.13 -7.73 -5.45
CA VAL A 272 1.33 -7.61 -4.00
C VAL A 272 0.60 -6.39 -3.44
N ARG A 273 0.70 -5.24 -4.11
CA ARG A 273 -0.04 -4.02 -3.73
C ARG A 273 -1.55 -4.26 -3.76
N LEU A 274 -2.06 -4.98 -4.76
CA LEU A 274 -3.48 -5.32 -4.87
C LEU A 274 -3.92 -6.23 -3.72
N GLY A 275 -3.08 -7.21 -3.37
CA GLY A 275 -3.31 -8.08 -2.22
C GLY A 275 -3.40 -7.30 -0.90
N GLY A 276 -2.51 -6.32 -0.70
CA GLY A 276 -2.54 -5.43 0.46
C GLY A 276 -3.82 -4.58 0.52
N THR A 277 -4.25 -4.01 -0.61
CA THR A 277 -5.52 -3.26 -0.70
C THR A 277 -6.73 -4.13 -0.35
N LEU A 278 -6.71 -5.40 -0.74
CA LEU A 278 -7.80 -6.35 -0.51
C LEU A 278 -7.72 -7.07 0.84
N GLY A 279 -6.63 -6.91 1.60
CA GLY A 279 -6.43 -7.56 2.89
C GLY A 279 -6.35 -9.08 2.79
N VAL A 280 -5.67 -9.59 1.76
CA VAL A 280 -5.34 -11.02 1.60
C VAL A 280 -3.89 -11.27 1.97
N GLU A 281 -3.57 -12.51 2.36
CA GLU A 281 -2.22 -12.90 2.80
C GLU A 281 -1.37 -13.40 1.62
N GLU A 282 -2.01 -14.05 0.64
CA GLU A 282 -1.35 -14.57 -0.56
C GLU A 282 -2.09 -14.15 -1.83
N VAL A 283 -1.34 -13.84 -2.87
CA VAL A 283 -1.85 -13.53 -4.21
C VAL A 283 -1.34 -14.58 -5.17
N ILE A 284 -2.25 -15.23 -5.87
CA ILE A 284 -1.95 -16.16 -6.97
C ILE A 284 -2.10 -15.39 -8.28
N VAL A 285 -0.97 -15.06 -8.90
CA VAL A 285 -0.93 -14.43 -10.22
C VAL A 285 -0.93 -15.53 -11.27
N VAL A 286 -2.00 -15.61 -12.07
CA VAL A 286 -2.08 -16.53 -13.21
C VAL A 286 -1.79 -15.80 -14.51
N ARG A 287 -1.01 -16.40 -15.40
CA ARG A 287 -0.58 -15.77 -16.66
C ARG A 287 -0.49 -16.80 -17.77
N LEU A 288 -0.71 -16.33 -18.99
CA LEU A 288 -0.52 -17.14 -20.18
C LEU A 288 0.77 -16.71 -20.89
N GLU A 289 1.78 -17.56 -20.80
CA GLU A 289 3.09 -17.35 -21.38
C GLU A 289 3.12 -17.84 -22.82
N ARG A 290 3.47 -16.93 -23.73
CA ARG A 290 3.54 -17.18 -25.17
C ARG A 290 4.97 -16.93 -25.66
N PRO A 291 5.91 -17.85 -25.36
CA PRO A 291 7.29 -17.67 -25.82
C PRO A 291 7.34 -17.60 -27.34
N SER A 292 8.29 -16.82 -27.88
CA SER A 292 8.46 -16.63 -29.33
C SER A 292 8.71 -17.94 -30.08
N SER A 293 9.24 -18.95 -29.38
CA SER A 293 9.42 -20.31 -29.87
C SER A 293 9.09 -21.29 -28.75
N GLY A 294 8.25 -22.28 -29.04
CA GLY A 294 7.87 -23.33 -28.09
C GLY A 294 6.37 -23.37 -27.80
N PRO A 295 5.92 -24.26 -26.90
CA PRO A 295 4.52 -24.37 -26.52
C PRO A 295 4.08 -23.16 -25.67
N LYS A 296 2.79 -22.84 -25.72
CA LYS A 296 2.18 -21.90 -24.76
C LYS A 296 2.08 -22.55 -23.39
N TRP A 297 2.20 -21.74 -22.34
CA TRP A 297 2.09 -22.20 -20.95
C TRP A 297 1.05 -21.40 -20.19
N PHE A 298 0.30 -22.07 -19.34
CA PHE A 298 -0.47 -21.42 -18.28
C PHE A 298 0.30 -21.58 -16.97
N ALA A 299 0.73 -20.47 -16.39
CA ALA A 299 1.56 -20.43 -15.20
C ALA A 299 0.82 -19.74 -14.05
N ALA A 300 1.06 -20.21 -12.83
CA ALA A 300 0.56 -19.62 -11.60
C ALA A 300 1.74 -19.34 -10.66
N THR A 301 1.82 -18.10 -10.19
CA THR A 301 2.84 -17.62 -9.24
C THR A 301 2.17 -17.21 -7.93
N VAL A 302 2.61 -17.79 -6.82
CA VAL A 302 2.12 -17.45 -5.48
C VAL A 302 3.05 -16.44 -4.84
N LEU A 303 2.50 -15.31 -4.42
CA LEU A 303 3.19 -14.22 -3.75
C LEU A 303 2.67 -14.07 -2.32
N ASN A 304 3.58 -13.93 -1.37
CA ASN A 304 3.23 -13.48 -0.02
C ASN A 304 3.05 -11.96 -0.01
N VAL A 305 1.95 -11.47 0.54
CA VAL A 305 1.63 -10.02 0.53
C VAL A 305 2.49 -9.23 1.51
N GLU A 306 2.84 -9.81 2.66
CA GLU A 306 3.61 -9.11 3.71
C GLU A 306 5.05 -8.81 3.28
N GLY A 307 5.74 -9.78 2.68
CA GLY A 307 7.13 -9.64 2.25
C GLY A 307 7.34 -9.49 0.74
N GLY A 308 6.30 -9.67 -0.08
CA GLY A 308 6.40 -9.61 -1.55
C GLY A 308 7.18 -10.75 -2.20
N GLN A 309 7.63 -11.74 -1.42
CA GLN A 309 8.39 -12.88 -1.93
C GLN A 309 7.54 -13.86 -2.74
N LYS A 310 8.13 -14.37 -3.82
CA LYS A 310 7.60 -15.51 -4.58
C LYS A 310 7.76 -16.79 -3.78
N LEU A 311 6.63 -17.37 -3.38
CA LEU A 311 6.59 -18.62 -2.62
C LEU A 311 6.69 -19.85 -3.53
N ARG A 312 5.93 -19.83 -4.63
CA ARG A 312 5.79 -20.97 -5.54
C ARG A 312 5.50 -20.47 -6.95
N GLU A 313 5.98 -21.19 -7.95
CA GLU A 313 5.57 -21.00 -9.33
C GLU A 313 5.58 -22.34 -10.05
N GLY A 314 4.50 -22.59 -10.79
CA GLY A 314 4.33 -23.78 -11.60
C GLY A 314 3.47 -23.48 -12.81
N GLY A 315 3.50 -24.37 -13.79
CA GLY A 315 2.67 -24.25 -14.97
C GLY A 315 2.58 -25.53 -15.77
N PHE A 316 1.65 -25.55 -16.72
CA PHE A 316 1.47 -26.66 -17.66
C PHE A 316 1.34 -26.14 -19.09
N LYS A 317 1.62 -27.02 -20.06
CA LYS A 317 1.50 -26.69 -21.48
C LYS A 317 0.02 -26.62 -21.86
N THR A 318 -0.37 -25.57 -22.56
CA THR A 318 -1.73 -25.41 -23.09
C THR A 318 -1.71 -25.20 -24.60
N GLN A 319 -2.75 -25.68 -25.28
CA GLN A 319 -2.87 -25.64 -26.75
C GLN A 319 -4.20 -25.03 -27.22
N GLY A 320 -5.06 -24.57 -26.30
CA GLY A 320 -6.39 -24.09 -26.63
C GLY A 320 -7.05 -23.23 -25.54
N MET A 321 -8.32 -22.93 -25.73
CA MET A 321 -9.12 -22.04 -24.87
C MET A 321 -9.38 -22.59 -23.47
N GLU A 322 -9.33 -23.92 -23.32
CA GLU A 322 -9.63 -24.62 -22.08
C GLU A 322 -8.37 -25.28 -21.52
N ALA A 323 -8.20 -25.17 -20.21
CA ALA A 323 -7.16 -25.87 -19.48
C ALA A 323 -7.59 -27.34 -19.28
N PRO A 324 -6.71 -28.34 -19.48
CA PRO A 324 -7.03 -29.72 -19.12
C PRO A 324 -7.32 -29.84 -17.62
N ASP A 325 -8.49 -30.38 -17.25
CA ASP A 325 -8.96 -30.45 -15.85
C ASP A 325 -7.94 -31.08 -14.89
N GLU A 326 -7.27 -32.15 -15.32
CA GLU A 326 -6.25 -32.84 -14.52
C GLU A 326 -5.02 -31.94 -14.26
N ALA A 327 -4.55 -31.23 -15.29
CA ALA A 327 -3.41 -30.32 -15.17
C ALA A 327 -3.76 -29.08 -14.34
N LEU A 328 -5.00 -28.59 -14.47
CA LEU A 328 -5.52 -27.48 -13.70
C LEU A 328 -5.64 -27.83 -12.21
N SER A 329 -6.25 -28.97 -11.89
CA SER A 329 -6.37 -29.46 -10.51
C SER A 329 -4.99 -29.70 -9.87
N ALA A 330 -4.07 -30.31 -10.63
CA ALA A 330 -2.69 -30.48 -10.20
C ALA A 330 -2.02 -29.13 -9.89
N LEU A 331 -2.21 -28.11 -10.73
CA LEU A 331 -1.63 -26.79 -10.50
C LEU A 331 -2.21 -26.13 -9.24
N VAL A 332 -3.52 -26.25 -9.02
CA VAL A 332 -4.18 -25.77 -7.79
C VAL A 332 -3.65 -26.50 -6.55
N ASP A 333 -3.47 -27.82 -6.60
CA ASP A 333 -2.81 -28.59 -5.52
C ASP A 333 -1.40 -28.08 -5.23
N PHE A 334 -0.61 -27.84 -6.28
CA PHE A 334 0.75 -27.37 -6.14
C PHE A 334 0.83 -25.97 -5.54
N VAL A 335 0.02 -25.00 -6.02
CA VAL A 335 0.08 -23.64 -5.48
C VAL A 335 -0.42 -23.56 -4.04
N THR A 336 -1.36 -24.43 -3.65
CA THR A 336 -1.94 -24.42 -2.29
C THR A 336 -1.10 -25.22 -1.28
N THR A 337 -0.55 -26.37 -1.69
CA THR A 337 0.12 -27.33 -0.79
C THR A 337 1.62 -27.45 -1.01
N GLY A 338 2.14 -27.05 -2.17
CA GLY A 338 3.52 -27.27 -2.61
C GLY A 338 3.81 -28.69 -3.09
N ARG A 339 2.84 -29.61 -3.10
CA ARG A 339 3.02 -30.97 -3.63
C ARG A 339 2.96 -30.92 -5.15
N SER A 340 4.02 -31.38 -5.83
CA SER A 340 4.11 -31.37 -7.29
C SER A 340 3.81 -32.76 -7.88
N PRO A 341 2.70 -32.93 -8.62
CA PRO A 341 2.49 -34.09 -9.49
C PRO A 341 3.47 -34.07 -10.68
N SER A 342 3.65 -35.20 -11.35
CA SER A 342 4.57 -35.35 -12.50
C SER A 342 4.14 -34.58 -13.75
N SER A 343 2.89 -34.14 -13.83
CA SER A 343 2.30 -33.42 -14.97
C SER A 343 2.60 -31.91 -14.97
N LEU A 344 3.13 -31.37 -13.88
CA LEU A 344 3.48 -29.95 -13.76
C LEU A 344 4.94 -29.70 -14.03
N VAL A 345 5.20 -28.52 -14.61
CA VAL A 345 6.56 -27.97 -14.64
C VAL A 345 6.69 -26.92 -13.55
N VAL A 346 7.56 -27.22 -12.59
CA VAL A 346 7.91 -26.36 -11.46
C VAL A 346 9.28 -25.74 -11.71
N MET A 347 9.55 -24.58 -11.12
CA MET A 347 10.87 -23.94 -11.18
C MET A 347 12.00 -24.93 -10.84
N ASN A 348 13.09 -24.89 -11.61
CA ASN A 348 14.30 -25.64 -11.29
C ASN A 348 15.12 -24.93 -10.19
N ALA A 349 16.14 -25.61 -9.65
CA ALA A 349 17.00 -25.11 -8.57
C ALA A 349 17.74 -23.79 -8.88
N ASN A 350 17.73 -23.34 -10.14
CA ASN A 350 18.34 -22.09 -10.59
C ASN A 350 17.35 -20.90 -10.60
N GLY A 351 16.12 -21.10 -10.14
CA GLY A 351 15.16 -20.01 -9.98
C GLY A 351 14.54 -19.49 -11.28
N LYS A 352 14.61 -20.25 -12.38
CA LYS A 352 14.03 -19.84 -13.68
C LYS A 352 13.04 -20.85 -14.23
N ALA A 353 11.91 -20.35 -14.72
CA ALA A 353 10.93 -21.18 -15.37
C ALA A 353 11.32 -21.46 -16.84
N PRO A 354 10.92 -22.60 -17.45
CA PRO A 354 11.32 -22.96 -18.82
C PRO A 354 10.89 -21.94 -19.89
N TRP A 355 9.91 -21.10 -19.59
CA TRP A 355 9.39 -20.05 -20.47
C TRP A 355 10.16 -18.72 -20.38
N GLU A 356 11.12 -18.56 -19.45
CA GLU A 356 11.92 -17.33 -19.28
C GLU A 356 13.22 -17.29 -20.14
N GLN A 357 13.28 -17.98 -21.29
CA GLN A 357 14.53 -18.01 -22.07
C GLN A 357 14.84 -16.64 -22.73
N PRO A 358 16.09 -16.14 -22.63
CA PRO A 358 16.47 -14.88 -23.24
C PRO A 358 16.43 -14.99 -24.76
N GLY A 359 15.67 -14.09 -25.40
CA GLY A 359 15.67 -13.89 -26.84
C GLY A 359 17.08 -13.66 -27.37
N GLY A 360 17.39 -14.30 -28.49
CA GLY A 360 18.75 -14.61 -28.94
C GLY A 360 19.67 -13.43 -29.24
N SER A 361 20.95 -13.62 -28.94
CA SER A 361 22.07 -12.96 -29.61
C SER A 361 22.92 -14.04 -30.31
N GLN A 362 23.19 -13.84 -31.61
CA GLN A 362 23.94 -14.78 -32.45
C GLN A 362 25.42 -14.91 -32.00
N PRO A 363 26.07 -16.06 -32.23
CA PRO A 363 27.47 -16.25 -31.91
C PRO A 363 28.36 -15.71 -33.05
N GLY A 364 29.23 -14.76 -32.74
CA GLY A 364 30.27 -14.29 -33.64
C GLY A 364 31.57 -14.03 -32.88
N GLY A 365 32.65 -14.66 -33.33
CA GLY A 365 34.02 -14.26 -33.01
C GLY A 365 34.73 -15.10 -31.95
N ALA A 366 35.40 -16.15 -32.39
CA ALA A 366 36.57 -16.66 -31.69
C ALA A 366 37.71 -15.63 -31.83
N ASP A 367 38.39 -15.30 -30.73
CA ASP A 367 39.81 -15.01 -30.83
C ASP A 367 40.55 -15.36 -29.54
N LEU A 368 41.64 -16.11 -29.72
CA LEU A 368 42.55 -16.63 -28.72
C LEU A 368 43.82 -15.78 -28.75
N THR A 369 44.27 -15.24 -27.61
CA THR A 369 45.69 -14.93 -27.41
C THR A 369 46.04 -14.97 -25.91
N ALA A 370 46.94 -15.89 -25.58
CA ALA A 370 47.56 -16.17 -24.27
C ALA A 370 48.78 -15.21 -24.01
N PRO A 371 49.70 -15.37 -23.02
CA PRO A 371 49.84 -16.40 -21.97
C PRO A 371 50.28 -15.91 -20.56
N SER A 372 50.39 -16.91 -19.69
CA SER A 372 50.68 -17.05 -18.25
C SER A 372 51.98 -16.46 -17.69
N LEU A 373 51.95 -16.08 -16.40
CA LEU A 373 53.10 -16.14 -15.48
C LEU A 373 52.69 -16.67 -14.07
N LEU A 374 53.00 -17.98 -13.90
CA LEU A 374 53.47 -18.77 -12.75
C LEU A 374 53.30 -18.31 -11.28
N SER A 375 52.67 -19.17 -10.46
CA SER A 375 53.39 -20.01 -9.47
C SER A 375 52.52 -21.12 -8.87
N GLU A 376 53.12 -22.30 -8.79
CA GLU A 376 52.65 -23.57 -8.21
C GLU A 376 52.41 -23.53 -6.70
N GLY A 377 51.44 -24.32 -6.23
CA GLY A 377 51.36 -24.71 -4.81
C GLY A 377 50.04 -25.33 -4.36
N VAL A 378 49.95 -26.66 -4.47
CA VAL A 378 49.10 -27.59 -3.71
C VAL A 378 47.62 -27.73 -4.13
N ALA A 379 47.32 -28.94 -4.61
CA ALA A 379 45.99 -29.44 -4.89
C ALA A 379 45.25 -29.81 -3.59
N GLU A 380 44.05 -29.28 -3.42
CA GLU A 380 42.94 -29.92 -2.71
C GLU A 380 41.62 -29.25 -3.16
N THR A 381 40.59 -30.07 -3.31
CA THR A 381 39.25 -29.76 -3.84
C THR A 381 38.61 -28.47 -3.29
N ALA A 382 38.43 -27.45 -4.14
CA ALA A 382 37.42 -26.41 -3.95
C ALA A 382 37.07 -25.72 -5.28
N SER A 383 35.84 -25.88 -5.75
CA SER A 383 35.23 -25.02 -6.78
C SER A 383 35.25 -23.55 -6.31
N PRO A 384 35.35 -22.54 -7.19
CA PRO A 384 35.43 -21.15 -6.77
C PRO A 384 34.11 -20.75 -6.12
N ARG A 385 34.11 -20.52 -4.80
CA ARG A 385 32.98 -19.88 -4.12
C ARG A 385 32.99 -18.42 -4.51
N SER A 386 32.06 -18.05 -5.40
CA SER A 386 31.59 -16.68 -5.58
C SER A 386 31.34 -16.05 -4.21
N THR A 387 32.14 -15.06 -3.84
CA THR A 387 31.91 -14.23 -2.66
C THR A 387 30.70 -13.34 -2.95
N SER A 388 29.62 -13.57 -2.21
CA SER A 388 28.39 -12.80 -2.33
C SER A 388 28.66 -11.32 -2.01
N GLY A 389 28.37 -10.43 -2.96
CA GLY A 389 28.51 -8.97 -2.80
C GLY A 389 27.73 -8.41 -1.59
N LEU A 390 26.71 -9.12 -1.10
CA LEU A 390 25.99 -8.77 0.13
C LEU A 390 26.86 -8.90 1.38
N ARG A 391 27.82 -9.84 1.40
CA ARG A 391 28.71 -10.02 2.56
C ARG A 391 29.76 -8.92 2.63
N VAL A 392 30.28 -8.48 1.48
CA VAL A 392 31.17 -7.32 1.41
C VAL A 392 30.42 -6.04 1.80
N ALA A 393 29.20 -5.84 1.30
CA ALA A 393 28.35 -4.71 1.69
C ALA A 393 28.05 -4.69 3.20
N SER A 394 27.89 -5.86 3.84
CA SER A 394 27.67 -5.97 5.28
C SER A 394 28.82 -5.42 6.11
N TYR A 395 30.07 -5.78 5.78
CA TYR A 395 31.24 -5.33 6.51
C TYR A 395 31.53 -3.85 6.30
N VAL A 396 31.30 -3.34 5.09
CA VAL A 396 31.45 -1.90 4.79
C VAL A 396 30.42 -1.08 5.56
N ALA A 397 29.15 -1.52 5.61
CA ALA A 397 28.11 -0.85 6.38
C ALA A 397 28.37 -0.90 7.89
N LEU A 398 28.82 -2.04 8.43
CA LEU A 398 29.22 -2.17 9.83
C LEU A 398 30.40 -1.24 10.17
N GLY A 399 31.43 -1.20 9.34
CA GLY A 399 32.60 -0.33 9.54
C GLY A 399 32.26 1.16 9.50
N ALA A 400 31.46 1.59 8.52
CA ALA A 400 30.99 2.98 8.40
C ALA A 400 30.11 3.40 9.59
N GLY A 401 29.25 2.49 10.08
CA GLY A 401 28.39 2.75 11.22
C GLY A 401 29.14 2.96 12.53
N VAL A 402 30.13 2.09 12.83
CA VAL A 402 30.97 2.22 14.03
C VAL A 402 31.77 3.52 14.00
N ALA A 403 32.33 3.88 12.86
CA ALA A 403 33.04 5.14 12.66
C ALA A 403 32.17 6.39 12.92
N ALA A 404 30.94 6.41 12.39
CA ALA A 404 30.01 7.53 12.58
C ALA A 404 29.59 7.70 14.06
N LEU A 405 29.41 6.59 14.79
CA LEU A 405 29.15 6.62 16.23
C LEU A 405 30.35 7.16 17.04
N GLY A 406 31.58 6.81 16.64
CA GLY A 406 32.80 7.40 17.18
C GLY A 406 32.86 8.91 16.97
N GLY A 407 32.52 9.40 15.77
CA GLY A 407 32.44 10.82 15.45
C GLY A 407 31.36 11.57 16.27
N ALA A 408 30.21 10.94 16.52
CA ALA A 408 29.17 11.52 17.38
C ALA A 408 29.65 11.75 18.82
N GLY A 409 30.48 10.85 19.36
CA GLY A 409 31.11 11.02 20.68
C GLY A 409 31.97 12.29 20.77
N VAL A 410 32.75 12.57 19.73
CA VAL A 410 33.61 13.76 19.65
C VAL A 410 32.78 15.05 19.54
N VAL A 411 31.76 15.07 18.69
CA VAL A 411 30.86 16.23 18.54
C VAL A 411 30.12 16.54 19.84
N ARG A 412 29.71 15.52 20.60
CA ARG A 412 29.08 15.69 21.93
C ARG A 412 30.03 16.36 22.92
N MET A 413 31.29 15.94 22.93
CA MET A 413 32.31 16.50 23.83
C MET A 413 32.59 17.98 23.51
N LEU A 414 32.62 18.34 22.23
CA LEU A 414 32.80 19.74 21.79
C LEU A 414 31.56 20.61 22.06
N ALA A 415 30.35 20.04 22.02
CA ALA A 415 29.12 20.75 22.34
C ALA A 415 28.98 21.06 23.84
N GLN A 416 29.54 20.23 24.73
CA GLN A 416 29.51 20.51 26.18
C GLN A 416 30.21 21.82 26.55
N LYS A 417 31.37 22.11 25.93
CA LYS A 417 32.10 23.36 26.19
C LYS A 417 31.31 24.61 25.83
N ASP A 418 30.59 24.58 24.70
CA ASP A 418 29.76 25.69 24.25
C ASP A 418 28.49 25.84 25.11
N LEU A 419 27.93 24.74 25.62
CA LEU A 419 26.79 24.77 26.56
C LEU A 419 27.17 25.44 27.87
N ASP A 420 28.30 25.07 28.46
CA ASP A 420 28.78 25.63 29.72
C ASP A 420 29.08 27.14 29.58
N ALA A 421 29.56 27.57 28.41
CA ALA A 421 29.81 28.98 28.10
C ALA A 421 28.51 29.77 27.89
N LEU A 422 27.47 29.14 27.31
CA LEU A 422 26.16 29.74 27.12
C LEU A 422 25.41 29.90 28.44
N GLU A 423 25.47 28.89 29.33
CA GLU A 423 24.76 28.88 30.60
C GLU A 423 25.18 30.04 31.52
N LYS A 424 26.48 30.36 31.53
CA LYS A 424 27.04 31.51 32.28
C LYS A 424 26.53 32.87 31.81
N ARG A 425 25.91 32.94 30.63
CA ARG A 425 25.41 34.19 30.02
C ARG A 425 23.89 34.30 30.04
N LEU A 426 23.20 33.33 30.64
CA LEU A 426 21.75 33.36 30.77
C LEU A 426 21.34 34.33 31.89
N VAL A 427 20.34 35.18 31.62
CA VAL A 427 19.69 36.01 32.63
C VAL A 427 18.27 35.51 32.82
N ASN A 428 17.94 35.06 34.04
CA ASN A 428 16.67 34.40 34.37
C ASN A 428 16.32 33.23 33.41
N GLY A 429 17.33 32.44 33.06
CA GLY A 429 17.17 31.28 32.17
C GLY A 429 16.86 31.63 30.72
N ARG A 430 17.01 32.89 30.32
CA ARG A 430 16.76 33.35 28.94
C ARG A 430 18.00 34.01 28.34
N ILE A 431 18.16 33.81 27.05
CA ILE A 431 19.17 34.49 26.24
C ILE A 431 18.65 35.89 25.94
N LEU A 432 19.38 36.91 26.37
CA LEU A 432 19.07 38.30 26.04
C LEU A 432 19.35 38.53 24.55
N SER A 433 18.38 39.09 23.84
CA SER A 433 18.48 39.38 22.40
C SER A 433 19.56 40.42 22.05
N THR A 434 20.08 41.13 23.06
CA THR A 434 21.16 42.11 22.93
C THR A 434 22.56 41.49 23.08
N ASP A 435 22.69 40.26 23.62
CA ASP A 435 23.98 39.56 23.72
C ASP A 435 24.24 38.74 22.45
N LYS A 436 24.99 39.35 21.53
CA LYS A 436 25.36 38.72 20.25
C LYS A 436 26.18 37.45 20.44
N GLN A 437 27.03 37.38 21.46
CA GLN A 437 27.88 36.20 21.70
C GLN A 437 27.03 35.02 22.19
N ALA A 438 26.02 35.27 23.05
CA ALA A 438 25.09 34.23 23.48
C ALA A 438 24.22 33.70 22.32
N LEU A 439 23.86 34.55 21.35
CA LEU A 439 23.15 34.13 20.14
C LEU A 439 24.04 33.27 19.20
N GLU A 440 25.33 33.60 19.07
CA GLU A 440 26.29 32.81 18.30
C GLU A 440 26.54 31.43 18.92
N LEU A 441 26.72 31.37 20.24
CA LEU A 441 26.84 30.12 21.01
C LEU A 441 25.60 29.23 20.84
N ARG A 442 24.39 29.82 20.89
CA ARG A 442 23.14 29.09 20.62
C ARG A 442 23.11 28.50 19.20
N ASN A 443 23.54 29.26 18.20
CA ASN A 443 23.53 28.79 16.81
C ASN A 443 24.58 27.69 16.58
N SER A 444 25.78 27.83 17.14
CA SER A 444 26.81 26.77 17.15
C SER A 444 26.27 25.48 17.76
N LEU A 445 25.59 25.58 18.91
CA LEU A 445 24.99 24.44 19.59
C LEU A 445 23.85 23.79 18.82
N SER A 446 23.01 24.60 18.15
CA SER A 446 21.98 24.06 17.27
C SER A 446 22.58 23.30 16.10
N GLN A 447 23.67 23.79 15.52
CA GLN A 447 24.34 23.15 14.39
C GLN A 447 25.06 21.86 14.81
N LYS A 448 25.78 21.89 15.94
CA LYS A 448 26.42 20.70 16.54
C LYS A 448 25.38 19.66 16.97
N GLY A 449 24.22 20.10 17.47
CA GLY A 449 23.08 19.24 17.81
C GLY A 449 22.49 18.51 16.59
N ASN A 450 22.33 19.20 15.47
CA ASN A 450 21.88 18.60 14.22
C ASN A 450 22.92 17.61 13.66
N ALA A 451 24.22 17.96 13.71
CA ALA A 451 25.30 17.07 13.29
C ALA A 451 25.41 15.81 14.15
N LEU A 452 25.27 15.95 15.47
CA LEU A 452 25.22 14.83 16.42
C LEU A 452 24.05 13.90 16.09
N THR A 453 22.87 14.47 15.87
CA THR A 453 21.64 13.71 15.55
C THR A 453 21.81 12.96 14.22
N GLY A 454 22.39 13.60 13.21
CA GLY A 454 22.70 12.97 11.93
C GLY A 454 23.70 11.81 12.06
N LEU A 455 24.78 11.98 12.82
CA LEU A 455 25.80 10.94 13.01
C LEU A 455 25.28 9.75 13.83
N LEU A 456 24.41 9.99 14.82
CA LEU A 456 23.80 8.92 15.62
C LEU A 456 22.74 8.15 14.82
N ILE A 457 21.88 8.83 14.05
CA ILE A 457 20.88 8.18 13.21
C ILE A 457 21.55 7.44 12.06
N GLY A 458 22.50 8.08 11.36
CA GLY A 458 23.23 7.48 10.25
C GLY A 458 24.14 6.34 10.69
N GLY A 459 24.87 6.50 11.80
CA GLY A 459 25.72 5.46 12.36
C GLY A 459 24.92 4.26 12.87
N GLY A 460 23.83 4.52 13.60
CA GLY A 460 22.91 3.48 14.06
C GLY A 460 22.30 2.70 12.89
N ALA A 461 21.80 3.40 11.86
CA ALA A 461 21.23 2.78 10.67
C ALA A 461 22.26 1.96 9.87
N ALA A 462 23.51 2.42 9.78
CA ALA A 462 24.57 1.70 9.07
C ALA A 462 25.03 0.44 9.83
N VAL A 463 25.13 0.48 11.16
CA VAL A 463 25.41 -0.72 11.98
C VAL A 463 24.26 -1.72 11.87
N THR A 464 23.01 -1.28 11.96
CA THR A 464 21.86 -2.20 11.86
C THR A 464 21.74 -2.78 10.47
N ALA A 465 21.88 -1.98 9.41
CA ALA A 465 21.88 -2.46 8.04
C ALA A 465 23.03 -3.43 7.78
N GLY A 466 24.25 -3.13 8.25
CA GLY A 466 25.39 -4.01 8.13
C GLY A 466 25.23 -5.33 8.88
N ALA A 467 24.65 -5.32 10.09
CA ALA A 467 24.36 -6.52 10.86
C ALA A 467 23.26 -7.39 10.19
N VAL A 468 22.23 -6.75 9.64
CA VAL A 468 21.17 -7.43 8.88
C VAL A 468 21.75 -8.06 7.60
N LEU A 469 22.57 -7.33 6.85
CA LEU A 469 23.25 -7.87 5.67
C LEU A 469 24.22 -9.02 6.02
N TYR A 470 24.88 -8.95 7.19
CA TYR A 470 25.79 -10.00 7.66
C TYR A 470 25.02 -11.29 7.98
N LEU A 471 23.89 -11.18 8.68
CA LEU A 471 23.00 -12.29 9.04
C LEU A 471 22.27 -12.90 7.83
N LEU A 472 21.98 -12.08 6.82
CA LEU A 472 21.35 -12.53 5.57
C LEU A 472 22.37 -13.05 4.54
N SER A 473 23.68 -13.00 4.83
CA SER A 473 24.72 -13.46 3.89
C SER A 473 25.12 -14.92 4.15
N PRO A 474 25.21 -15.78 3.10
CA PRO A 474 25.58 -17.19 3.25
C PRO A 474 27.01 -17.32 3.79
N SER A 475 27.24 -18.24 4.74
CA SER A 475 28.48 -18.44 5.52
C SER A 475 29.74 -18.60 4.64
N SER A 476 30.50 -17.52 4.53
CA SER A 476 31.84 -17.47 3.90
C SER A 476 32.82 -16.78 4.86
N ALA A 477 34.10 -17.16 4.81
CA ALA A 477 35.14 -16.60 5.68
C ALA A 477 35.26 -15.07 5.53
N ALA A 478 35.58 -14.39 6.63
CA ALA A 478 35.66 -12.93 6.70
C ALA A 478 36.94 -12.40 6.01
N PRO A 479 36.86 -11.38 5.13
CA PRO A 479 38.05 -10.73 4.57
C PRO A 479 38.75 -9.85 5.62
N PRO A 480 40.08 -9.68 5.55
CA PRO A 480 40.80 -8.80 6.48
C PRO A 480 40.53 -7.32 6.17
N VAL A 481 40.10 -6.55 7.19
CA VAL A 481 39.76 -5.11 7.06
C VAL A 481 40.34 -4.31 8.23
N SER A 482 40.85 -3.11 7.97
CA SER A 482 41.38 -2.16 8.99
C SER A 482 40.63 -0.82 8.99
N LEU A 483 40.53 -0.20 10.17
CA LEU A 483 39.80 1.05 10.43
C LEU A 483 40.69 2.12 11.06
N GLY A 484 40.60 3.35 10.53
CA GLY A 484 41.24 4.54 11.08
C GLY A 484 40.24 5.67 11.29
N VAL A 485 40.41 6.44 12.38
CA VAL A 485 39.55 7.60 12.71
C VAL A 485 40.42 8.78 13.12
N ALA A 486 40.15 9.97 12.57
CA ALA A 486 40.82 11.22 12.89
C ALA A 486 39.83 12.38 13.02
N ALA A 487 40.10 13.34 13.89
CA ALA A 487 39.26 14.52 14.08
C ALA A 487 40.08 15.78 14.38
N ASP A 488 39.62 16.92 13.88
CA ASP A 488 40.16 18.25 14.17
C ASP A 488 39.03 19.25 14.49
N GLY A 489 39.35 20.55 14.51
CA GLY A 489 38.42 21.62 14.87
C GLY A 489 37.29 21.87 13.87
N ASP A 490 37.42 21.39 12.63
CA ASP A 490 36.47 21.64 11.54
C ASP A 490 35.71 20.38 11.11
N GLY A 491 36.14 19.19 11.54
CA GLY A 491 35.38 17.96 11.31
C GLY A 491 36.02 16.67 11.79
N ALA A 492 35.30 15.57 11.58
CA ALA A 492 35.79 14.21 11.82
C ALA A 492 35.74 13.40 10.52
N SER A 493 36.77 12.57 10.30
CA SER A 493 36.83 11.64 9.17
C SER A 493 37.14 10.24 9.66
N ALA A 494 36.60 9.25 8.94
CA ALA A 494 36.89 7.86 9.18
C ALA A 494 37.17 7.16 7.86
N THR A 495 38.14 6.26 7.86
CA THR A 495 38.59 5.54 6.68
C THR A 495 38.57 4.04 6.94
N LEU A 496 38.06 3.30 5.96
CA LEU A 496 37.97 1.84 5.94
C LEU A 496 38.82 1.34 4.78
N SER A 497 39.76 0.44 5.05
CA SER A 497 40.61 -0.19 4.02
C SER A 497 40.60 -1.70 4.14
N GLY A 498 40.44 -2.40 3.01
CA GLY A 498 40.40 -3.87 2.92
C GLY A 498 40.58 -4.36 1.49
N THR A 499 40.86 -5.65 1.32
CA THR A 499 40.87 -6.33 0.01
C THR A 499 39.54 -7.04 -0.19
N PHE A 500 38.82 -6.69 -1.26
CA PHE A 500 37.44 -7.12 -1.52
C PHE A 500 37.35 -8.04 -2.73
#